data_AF-A0A7D9IMX6-F1
#
_entry.id   AF-A0A7D9IMX6-F1
#
_cell.length_a   1.000
_cell.length_b   1.000
_cell.length_c   1.000
_cell.angle_alpha   90.00
_cell.angle_beta   90.00
_cell.angle_gamma   90.00
#
_symmetry.space_group_name_H-M   'P 1'
#
loop_
_entity.id
_entity.type
_entity.pdbx_description
1 polymer ?
#
loop_
_entity_poly.entity_id
_entity_poly.type
_entity_poly.pdbx_seq_one_letter_code
_entity_poly.pdbx_strand_id
1 'polypeptide(L)'
;MEVTKFAGDPKEYWRFSTRFKDQVLSQPIGESKKLSRLMQYLDGKAKEAVEDCEGMGDGALQEALNVIETRFGQPYMIVDASIGSLVKGRTSIVEMEKVYRN
;
A
#
# COMPACT_ATOMS: atom_id res chain seq x y z
N MET A 1 -1.80 -0.71 -25.77
CA MET A 1 -2.04 -1.58 -24.61
C MET A 1 -2.64 -0.72 -23.53
N GLU A 2 -3.86 -1.03 -23.09
CA GLU A 2 -4.48 -0.31 -21.97
C GLU A 2 -3.81 -0.75 -20.67
N VAL A 3 -3.09 0.16 -20.03
CA VAL A 3 -2.53 -0.07 -18.70
C VAL A 3 -3.63 0.23 -17.70
N THR A 4 -4.10 -0.80 -17.00
CA THR A 4 -5.04 -0.62 -15.89
C THR A 4 -4.29 0.11 -14.79
N LYS A 5 -4.70 1.34 -14.53
CA LYS A 5 -4.03 2.18 -13.54
C LYS A 5 -4.51 1.85 -12.14
N PHE A 6 -3.60 1.99 -11.19
CA PHE A 6 -3.84 1.84 -9.78
C PHE A 6 -4.12 3.22 -9.16
N ALA A 7 -5.35 3.44 -8.73
CA ALA A 7 -5.78 4.71 -8.14
C ALA A 7 -5.53 4.81 -6.62
N GLY A 8 -5.01 3.75 -5.99
CA GLY A 8 -4.83 3.66 -4.54
C GLY A 8 -5.93 2.90 -3.78
N ASP A 9 -6.67 2.00 -4.42
CA ASP A 9 -7.59 1.08 -3.71
C ASP A 9 -6.81 -0.12 -3.15
N PRO A 10 -6.72 -0.32 -1.82
CA PRO A 10 -6.01 -1.45 -1.24
C PRO A 10 -6.44 -2.83 -1.76
N LYS A 11 -7.69 -3.00 -2.21
CA LYS A 11 -8.19 -4.26 -2.78
C LYS A 11 -7.51 -4.61 -4.11
N GLU A 12 -7.10 -3.60 -4.85
CA GLU A 12 -6.45 -3.73 -6.15
C GLU A 12 -4.92 -3.73 -6.05
N TYR A 13 -4.36 -3.45 -4.86
CA TYR A 13 -2.92 -3.39 -4.65
C TYR A 13 -2.21 -4.69 -5.04
N TRP A 14 -2.74 -5.85 -4.62
CA TRP A 14 -2.12 -7.15 -4.95
C TRP A 14 -2.04 -7.36 -6.47
N ARG A 15 -3.14 -7.10 -7.18
CA ARG A 15 -3.20 -7.20 -8.65
C ARG A 15 -2.21 -6.26 -9.32
N PHE A 16 -2.16 -5.01 -8.87
CA PHE A 16 -1.22 -4.02 -9.35
C PHE A 16 0.23 -4.45 -9.11
N SER A 17 0.59 -4.86 -7.89
CA SER A 17 1.95 -5.21 -7.48
C SER A 17 2.49 -6.40 -8.29
N THR A 18 1.71 -7.48 -8.41
CA THR A 18 2.09 -8.63 -9.24
C THR A 18 2.30 -8.23 -10.70
N ARG A 19 1.35 -7.49 -11.28
CA ARG A 19 1.44 -7.04 -12.67
C ARG A 19 2.66 -6.15 -12.91
N PHE A 20 2.90 -5.17 -12.03
CA PHE A 20 4.01 -4.24 -12.18
C PHE A 20 5.36 -4.96 -12.05
N LYS A 21 5.45 -5.94 -11.14
CA LYS A 21 6.63 -6.79 -11.02
C LYS A 21 6.93 -7.55 -12.31
N ASP A 22 5.91 -8.22 -12.87
CA ASP A 22 6.07 -9.06 -14.06
C ASP A 22 6.31 -8.25 -15.33
N GLN A 23 5.69 -7.07 -15.46
CA GLN A 23 5.73 -6.27 -16.68
C GLN A 23 6.79 -5.16 -16.67
N VAL A 24 7.38 -4.82 -15.52
CA VAL A 24 8.33 -3.70 -15.42
C VAL A 24 9.57 -4.08 -14.62
N LEU A 25 9.42 -4.58 -13.39
CA LEU A 25 10.58 -4.86 -12.53
C LEU A 25 11.45 -5.99 -13.06
N SER A 26 10.85 -7.01 -13.67
CA SER A 26 11.52 -8.15 -14.31
C SER A 26 12.35 -7.76 -15.54
N GLN A 27 12.07 -6.59 -16.15
CA GLN A 27 12.74 -6.18 -17.39
C GLN A 27 14.14 -5.62 -17.09
N PRO A 28 15.14 -5.90 -17.94
CA PRO A 28 16.50 -5.38 -17.82
C PRO A 28 16.58 -3.93 -18.34
N ILE A 29 15.76 -3.05 -17.78
CA ILE A 29 15.73 -1.62 -18.08
C ILE A 29 16.18 -0.82 -16.87
N GLY A 30 16.78 0.35 -17.10
CA GLY A 30 17.29 1.21 -16.03
C GLY A 30 16.20 1.75 -15.11
N GLU A 31 16.60 2.15 -13.90
CA GLU A 31 15.71 2.61 -12.84
C GLU A 31 14.79 3.75 -13.28
N SER A 32 15.35 4.80 -13.91
CA SER A 32 14.57 5.93 -14.42
C SER A 32 13.45 5.48 -15.37
N LYS A 33 13.71 4.51 -16.26
CA LYS A 33 12.66 3.96 -17.14
C LYS A 33 11.60 3.16 -16.36
N LYS A 34 11.99 2.44 -15.31
CA LYS A 34 11.06 1.73 -14.42
C LYS A 34 10.20 2.71 -13.63
N LEU A 35 10.78 3.80 -13.14
CA LEU A 35 10.07 4.87 -12.43
C LEU A 35 9.06 5.58 -13.34
N SER A 36 9.46 5.97 -14.55
CA SER A 36 8.52 6.54 -15.52
C SER A 36 7.39 5.58 -15.88
N ARG A 37 7.66 4.28 -15.92
CA ARG A 37 6.60 3.26 -16.09
C ARG A 37 5.73 3.14 -14.86
N LEU A 38 6.28 3.19 -13.65
CA LEU A 38 5.50 3.23 -12.41
C LEU A 38 4.47 4.36 -12.48
N MET A 39 4.89 5.59 -12.82
CA MET A 39 3.99 6.74 -12.92
C MET A 39 2.87 6.59 -13.96
N GLN A 40 3.09 5.81 -15.02
CA GLN A 40 2.04 5.48 -16.00
C GLN A 40 1.03 4.46 -15.47
N TYR A 41 1.43 3.63 -14.51
CA TYR A 41 0.56 2.65 -13.86
C TYR A 41 -0.21 3.24 -12.68
N LEU A 42 0.09 4.47 -12.25
CA LEU A 42 -0.58 5.11 -11.12
C LEU A 42 -1.59 6.15 -11.59
N ASP A 43 -2.65 6.30 -10.80
CA ASP A 43 -3.60 7.40 -10.90
C ASP A 43 -4.03 7.87 -9.50
N GLY A 44 -4.79 8.97 -9.46
CA GLY A 44 -5.40 9.48 -8.23
C GLY A 44 -4.45 9.50 -7.03
N LYS A 45 -4.92 8.95 -5.91
CA LYS A 45 -4.20 8.98 -4.62
C LYS A 45 -2.86 8.27 -4.65
N ALA A 46 -2.73 7.22 -5.46
CA ALA A 46 -1.47 6.49 -5.56
C ALA A 46 -0.41 7.31 -6.29
N LYS A 47 -0.81 8.07 -7.31
CA LYS A 47 0.10 8.96 -8.04
C LYS A 47 0.49 10.17 -7.19
N GLU A 48 -0.48 10.80 -6.54
CA GLU A 48 -0.23 11.92 -5.60
C GLU A 48 0.72 11.52 -4.46
N ALA A 49 0.67 10.26 -4.00
CA ALA A 49 1.51 9.79 -2.91
C ALA A 49 3.01 9.73 -3.26
N VAL A 50 3.37 9.66 -4.54
CA VAL A 50 4.76 9.45 -4.99
C VAL A 50 5.25 10.53 -5.95
N GLU A 51 4.49 11.62 -6.10
CA GLU A 51 4.82 12.72 -7.02
C GLU A 51 6.19 13.33 -6.68
N ASP A 52 6.51 13.45 -5.40
CA ASP A 52 7.80 13.97 -4.92
C ASP A 52 8.98 13.03 -5.19
N CYS A 53 8.74 11.75 -5.49
CA CYS A 53 9.80 10.77 -5.73
C CYS A 53 10.51 10.96 -7.09
N GLU A 54 9.89 11.61 -8.09
CA GLU A 54 10.54 11.79 -9.41
C GLU A 54 11.83 12.64 -9.35
N GLY A 55 11.98 13.49 -8.32
CA GLY A 55 13.15 14.36 -8.15
C GLY A 55 14.30 13.77 -7.32
N MET A 56 14.15 12.58 -6.74
CA MET A 56 15.10 12.04 -5.75
C MET A 56 16.39 11.45 -6.36
N GLY A 57 16.42 11.13 -7.65
CA GLY A 57 17.57 10.48 -8.28
C GLY A 57 17.64 8.98 -7.96
N ASP A 58 18.84 8.48 -7.66
CA ASP A 58 19.05 7.05 -7.39
C ASP A 58 18.27 6.60 -6.13
N GLY A 59 17.49 5.52 -6.25
CA GLY A 59 16.64 5.00 -5.19
C GLY A 59 15.20 5.52 -5.23
N ALA A 60 14.88 6.48 -6.10
CA ALA A 60 13.54 7.04 -6.27
C ALA A 60 12.47 5.96 -6.56
N LEU A 61 12.82 4.94 -7.35
CA LEU A 61 11.92 3.82 -7.62
C LEU A 61 11.61 3.02 -6.35
N GLN A 62 12.63 2.72 -5.55
CA GLN A 62 12.47 1.91 -4.34
C GLN A 62 11.66 2.67 -3.29
N GLU A 63 11.88 3.97 -3.15
CA GLU A 63 11.11 4.83 -2.25
C GLU A 63 9.65 4.92 -2.68
N ALA A 64 9.38 5.17 -3.96
CA ALA A 64 8.01 5.21 -4.48
C ALA A 64 7.27 3.89 -4.23
N LEU A 65 7.92 2.74 -4.46
CA LEU A 65 7.32 1.43 -4.17
C LEU A 65 7.03 1.23 -2.68
N ASN A 66 7.96 1.66 -1.81
CA ASN A 66 7.81 1.58 -0.37
C ASN A 66 6.63 2.44 0.13
N VAL A 67 6.47 3.65 -0.41
CA VAL A 67 5.34 4.53 -0.10
C VAL A 67 4.01 3.89 -0.53
N ILE A 68 3.94 3.32 -1.73
CA ILE A 68 2.72 2.68 -2.24
C ILE A 68 2.36 1.45 -1.38
N GLU A 69 3.35 0.63 -1.03
CA GLU A 69 3.14 -0.54 -0.17
C GLU A 69 2.71 -0.13 1.25
N THR A 70 3.33 0.89 1.82
CA THR A 70 3.00 1.39 3.16
C THR A 70 1.60 2.01 3.21
N ARG A 71 1.17 2.72 2.16
CA ARG A 71 -0.14 3.40 2.15
C ARG A 71 -1.29 2.50 1.72
N PHE A 72 -1.05 1.57 0.80
CA PHE A 72 -2.12 0.80 0.13
C PHE A 72 -1.93 -0.72 0.20
N GLY A 73 -0.74 -1.21 0.52
CA GLY A 73 -0.41 -2.63 0.61
C GLY A 73 -0.44 -3.23 2.01
N GLN A 74 -0.60 -2.40 3.05
CA GLN A 74 -0.59 -2.87 4.44
C GLN A 74 -1.84 -3.70 4.76
N PRO A 75 -1.70 -4.98 5.16
CA PRO A 75 -2.83 -5.83 5.55
C PRO A 75 -3.61 -5.27 6.75
N TYR A 76 -2.96 -4.45 7.59
CA TYR A 76 -3.55 -3.90 8.81
C TYR A 76 -4.67 -2.86 8.58
N MET A 77 -4.76 -2.28 7.37
CA MET A 77 -5.91 -1.47 6.94
C MET A 77 -7.17 -2.30 6.68
N ILE A 78 -7.05 -3.62 6.50
CA ILE A 78 -8.17 -4.55 6.26
C ILE A 78 -8.80 -5.01 7.58
N VAL A 79 -8.03 -4.98 8.67
CA VAL A 79 -8.48 -5.46 9.99
C VAL A 79 -9.28 -4.40 10.75
N ASP A 80 -9.08 -3.10 10.49
CA ASP A 80 -9.78 -2.05 11.24
C ASP A 80 -11.28 -1.91 10.85
N ALA A 81 -11.62 -2.28 9.61
CA ALA A 81 -13.03 -2.39 9.19
C ALA A 81 -13.76 -3.59 9.84
N SER A 82 -13.03 -4.58 10.36
CA SER A 82 -13.59 -5.71 11.14
C SER A 82 -13.41 -5.54 12.65
N ILE A 83 -12.45 -4.74 13.11
CA ILE A 83 -12.25 -4.44 14.54
C ILE A 83 -13.21 -3.35 15.00
N GLY A 84 -13.57 -2.37 14.16
CA GLY A 84 -14.59 -1.37 14.50
C GLY A 84 -15.96 -1.96 14.87
N SER A 85 -16.32 -3.14 14.34
CA SER A 85 -17.52 -3.88 14.71
C SER A 85 -17.33 -4.82 15.91
N LEU A 86 -16.10 -5.13 16.32
CA LEU A 86 -15.78 -5.94 17.50
C LEU A 86 -15.49 -5.12 18.78
N VAL A 87 -15.01 -3.87 18.65
CA VAL A 87 -14.72 -3.00 19.81
C VAL A 87 -16.01 -2.44 20.43
N LYS A 88 -17.12 -2.40 19.69
CA LYS A 88 -18.43 -2.03 20.25
C LYS A 88 -19.09 -3.16 21.08
N GLY A 89 -18.41 -4.32 21.21
CA GLY A 89 -18.87 -5.47 21.98
C GLY A 89 -17.92 -5.93 23.10
N ARG A 90 -16.89 -5.16 23.46
CA ARG A 90 -15.98 -5.50 24.59
C ARG A 90 -15.78 -4.34 25.56
N THR A 91 -16.87 -3.72 25.98
CA THR A 91 -16.90 -2.88 27.19
C THR A 91 -17.11 -3.73 28.45
N SER A 92 -16.51 -4.93 28.57
CA SER A 92 -16.67 -5.73 29.80
C SER A 92 -15.52 -6.64 30.22
N ILE A 93 -14.41 -6.78 29.46
CA ILE A 93 -13.37 -7.76 29.83
C ILE A 93 -12.20 -7.15 30.63
N VAL A 94 -12.13 -5.83 30.79
CA VAL A 94 -11.10 -5.18 31.63
C VAL A 94 -11.50 -4.99 33.10
N GLU A 95 -12.73 -5.34 33.48
CA GLU A 95 -13.19 -5.23 34.89
C GLU A 95 -13.17 -6.54 35.68
N MET A 96 -12.89 -7.69 35.05
CA MET A 96 -12.83 -8.99 35.74
C MET A 96 -11.46 -9.36 36.34
N GLU A 97 -10.37 -8.68 35.97
CA GLU A 97 -9.01 -8.97 36.49
C GLU A 97 -8.62 -8.19 37.76
N LYS A 98 -9.54 -7.45 38.39
CA LYS A 98 -9.33 -6.83 39.71
C LYS A 98 -10.04 -7.56 40.87
N VAL A 99 -10.79 -8.63 40.60
CA VAL A 99 -11.62 -9.31 41.61
C VAL A 99 -10.99 -10.60 42.17
N TYR A 100 -9.97 -11.17 41.53
CA TYR A 100 -9.37 -12.47 41.93
C TYR A 100 -7.89 -12.42 42.32
N ARG A 101 -7.45 -11.31 42.92
CA ARG A 101 -6.20 -11.30 43.72
C ARG A 101 -6.50 -10.72 45.10
N ASN A 102 -7.06 -11.58 45.95
CA ASN A 102 -6.99 -11.48 47.40
C ASN A 102 -6.04 -12.58 47.87
#